data_AF-A0A7X3UAR5-F1
#
_entry.id   AF-A0A7X3UAR5-F1
#
_cell.length_a   1.000
_cell.length_b   1.000
_cell.length_c   1.000
_cell.angle_alpha   90.00
_cell.angle_beta   90.00
_cell.angle_gamma   90.00
#
_symmetry.space_group_name_H-M   'P 1'
#
loop_
_entity.id
_entity.type
_entity.pdbx_description
1 polymer ?
#
loop_
_entity_poly.entity_id
_entity_poly.type
_entity_poly.pdbx_seq_one_letter_code
_entity_poly.pdbx_strand_id
1 'polypeptide(L)'
;AWEAAWLESKGTAREALFKGLAQLGAGYTHAARGNAHGMRVLLERALDAIREAPGPAWDIDLPALGSLVERDLDRVRNLAAGTPLLPPAPWPLPRA
;
A
#
# COMPACT_ATOMS: atom_id res chain seq x y z
N ALA A 1 -7.95 -6.74 10.03
CA ALA A 1 -7.13 -6.61 8.80
C ALA A 1 -7.75 -5.52 7.92
N TRP A 2 -6.97 -4.87 7.04
CA TRP A 2 -7.46 -3.78 6.18
C TRP A 2 -8.61 -4.18 5.25
N GLU A 3 -8.64 -5.42 4.78
CA GLU A 3 -9.74 -5.96 3.98
C GLU A 3 -11.08 -5.95 4.74
N ALA A 4 -11.07 -6.32 6.03
CA ALA A 4 -12.27 -6.25 6.87
C ALA A 4 -12.73 -4.79 7.06
N ALA A 5 -11.78 -3.88 7.35
CA ALA A 5 -12.09 -2.45 7.46
C ALA A 5 -12.69 -1.89 6.16
N TRP A 6 -12.17 -2.31 5.01
CA TRP A 6 -12.74 -1.95 3.71
C TRP A 6 -14.19 -2.42 3.56
N LEU A 7 -14.47 -3.69 3.87
CA LEU A 7 -15.82 -4.26 3.80
C LEU A 7 -16.81 -3.51 4.72
N GLU A 8 -16.37 -3.07 5.89
CA GLU A 8 -17.19 -2.31 6.84
C GLU A 8 -17.40 -0.84 6.41
N SER A 9 -16.48 -0.28 5.63
CA SER A 9 -16.50 1.14 5.24
C SER A 9 -17.28 1.45 3.95
N LYS A 10 -17.99 0.47 3.37
CA LYS A 10 -18.69 0.62 2.09
C LYS A 10 -19.65 1.80 2.07
N GLY A 11 -19.58 2.62 1.02
CA GLY A 11 -20.40 3.82 0.85
C GLY A 11 -19.96 5.02 1.71
N THR A 12 -18.83 4.94 2.41
CA THR A 12 -18.30 6.04 3.22
C THR A 12 -17.07 6.69 2.56
N ALA A 13 -16.70 7.89 3.02
CA ALA A 13 -15.47 8.56 2.60
C ALA A 13 -14.18 7.75 2.89
N ARG A 14 -14.27 6.71 3.72
CA ARG A 14 -13.13 5.86 4.11
C ARG A 14 -12.93 4.68 3.17
N GLU A 15 -13.93 4.37 2.33
CA GLU A 15 -13.91 3.18 1.48
C GLU A 15 -12.68 3.14 0.59
N ALA A 16 -12.37 4.25 -0.08
CA ALA A 16 -11.26 4.35 -1.01
C ALA A 16 -9.92 4.07 -0.31
N LEU A 17 -9.67 4.72 0.83
CA LEU A 17 -8.43 4.54 1.59
C LEU A 17 -8.27 3.11 2.10
N PHE A 18 -9.30 2.54 2.72
CA PHE A 18 -9.21 1.16 3.25
C PHE A 18 -9.05 0.12 2.13
N LYS A 19 -9.69 0.33 0.98
CA LYS A 19 -9.43 -0.47 -0.22
C LYS A 19 -7.96 -0.35 -0.65
N GLY A 20 -7.42 0.86 -0.69
CA GLY A 20 -6.01 1.12 -1.02
C GLY A 20 -5.05 0.41 -0.06
N LEU A 21 -5.29 0.47 1.25
CA LEU A 21 -4.48 -0.20 2.26
C LEU A 21 -4.57 -1.73 2.17
N ALA A 22 -5.73 -2.28 1.84
CA ALA A 22 -5.88 -3.71 1.54
C ALA A 22 -5.08 -4.11 0.28
N GLN A 23 -5.15 -3.29 -0.78
CA GLN A 23 -4.38 -3.49 -2.00
C GLN A 23 -2.88 -3.41 -1.76
N LEU A 24 -2.41 -2.51 -0.89
CA LEU A 24 -1.01 -2.41 -0.50
C LEU A 24 -0.49 -3.72 0.11
N GLY A 25 -1.23 -4.28 1.07
CA GLY A 25 -0.90 -5.58 1.67
C GLY A 25 -0.89 -6.73 0.65
N ALA A 26 -1.87 -6.75 -0.27
CA ALA A 26 -1.90 -7.73 -1.35
C ALA A 26 -0.70 -7.54 -2.31
N GLY A 27 -0.30 -6.31 -2.62
CA GLY A 27 0.85 -5.98 -3.45
C GLY A 27 2.15 -6.56 -2.92
N TYR A 28 2.42 -6.39 -1.62
CA TYR A 28 3.58 -7.03 -0.99
C TYR A 28 3.49 -8.55 -0.94
N THR A 29 2.28 -9.11 -0.85
CA THR A 29 2.08 -10.57 -0.96
C THR A 29 2.44 -11.09 -2.36
N HIS A 30 2.11 -10.33 -3.43
CA HIS A 30 2.57 -10.63 -4.79
C HIS A 30 4.10 -10.55 -4.91
N ALA A 31 4.72 -9.56 -4.28
CA ALA A 31 6.17 -9.39 -4.25
C ALA A 31 6.87 -10.61 -3.62
N ALA A 32 6.37 -11.08 -2.49
CA ALA A 32 6.88 -12.26 -1.79
C ALA A 32 6.77 -13.55 -2.62
N ARG A 33 5.88 -13.58 -3.62
CA ARG A 33 5.70 -14.69 -4.58
C ARG A 33 6.48 -14.50 -5.89
N GLY A 34 7.35 -13.47 -5.96
CA GLY A 34 8.12 -13.15 -7.18
C GLY A 34 7.31 -12.48 -8.29
N ASN A 35 6.09 -12.01 -8.00
CA ASN A 35 5.23 -11.34 -8.98
C ASN A 35 5.35 -9.81 -8.88
N ALA A 36 6.44 -9.28 -9.43
CA ALA A 36 6.73 -7.84 -9.44
C ALA A 36 5.66 -7.02 -10.20
N HIS A 37 5.10 -7.58 -11.28
CA HIS A 37 4.03 -6.92 -12.03
C HIS A 37 2.77 -6.73 -11.18
N GLY A 38 2.35 -7.79 -10.46
CA GLY A 38 1.21 -7.75 -9.55
C GLY A 38 1.42 -6.78 -8.39
N MET A 39 2.63 -6.74 -7.81
CA MET A 39 2.99 -5.73 -6.83
C MET A 39 2.80 -4.31 -7.38
N ARG A 40 3.39 -4.00 -8.54
CA ARG A 40 3.34 -2.67 -9.15
C ARG A 40 1.90 -2.17 -9.31
N VAL A 41 1.04 -2.98 -9.95
CA VAL A 41 -0.35 -2.62 -10.23
C VAL A 41 -1.12 -2.30 -8.94
N LEU A 42 -0.88 -3.05 -7.87
CA LEU A 42 -1.57 -2.84 -6.60
C LEU A 42 -1.03 -1.63 -5.83
N LEU A 43 0.29 -1.41 -5.85
CA LEU A 43 0.90 -0.24 -5.22
C LEU A 43 0.52 1.07 -5.91
N GLU A 44 0.41 1.09 -7.25
CA GLU A 44 -0.08 2.27 -8.00
C GLU A 44 -1.48 2.67 -7.53
N ARG A 45 -2.40 1.71 -7.45
CA ARG A 45 -3.77 1.95 -6.97
C ARG A 45 -3.82 2.37 -5.49
N ALA A 46 -2.98 1.76 -4.66
CA ALA A 46 -2.90 2.11 -3.25
C ALA A 46 -2.41 3.56 -3.07
N LEU A 47 -1.40 3.97 -3.84
CA LEU A 47 -0.85 5.32 -3.80
C LEU A 47 -1.90 6.37 -4.20
N ASP A 48 -2.68 6.11 -5.24
CA ASP A 48 -3.77 6.99 -5.64
C ASP A 48 -4.79 7.17 -4.50
N ALA A 49 -5.21 6.07 -3.89
CA ALA A 49 -6.14 6.10 -2.75
C ALA A 49 -5.57 6.84 -1.51
N ILE A 50 -4.26 6.74 -1.26
CA ILE A 50 -3.59 7.46 -0.17
C ILE A 50 -3.58 8.97 -0.46
N ARG A 51 -3.31 9.38 -1.70
CA ARG A 51 -3.24 10.78 -2.11
C ARG A 51 -4.61 11.47 -2.11
N GLU A 52 -5.66 10.72 -2.43
CA GLU A 52 -7.04 11.22 -2.48
C GLU A 52 -7.75 11.20 -1.12
N ALA A 53 -7.15 10.57 -0.10
CA ALA A 53 -7.80 10.43 1.20
C ALA A 53 -8.02 11.80 1.89
N PRO A 54 -9.23 12.08 2.39
CA PRO A 54 -9.56 13.37 2.96
C PRO A 54 -9.01 13.54 4.38
N GLY A 55 -8.14 14.53 4.59
CA GLY A 55 -7.73 15.02 5.90
C GLY A 55 -6.87 14.04 6.72
N PRO A 56 -6.60 14.35 8.01
CA PRO A 56 -5.83 13.46 8.89
C PRO A 56 -6.59 12.15 9.10
N ALA A 57 -5.98 11.03 8.71
CA ALA A 57 -6.62 9.71 8.67
C ALA A 57 -6.19 8.86 9.88
N TRP A 58 -6.90 8.97 11.00
CA TRP A 58 -6.78 8.06 12.16
C TRP A 58 -5.33 7.75 12.58
N ASP A 59 -4.55 8.82 12.80
CA ASP A 59 -3.14 8.77 13.19
C ASP A 59 -2.20 8.10 12.17
N ILE A 60 -2.67 7.88 10.94
CA ILE A 60 -1.84 7.46 9.82
C ILE A 60 -1.22 8.70 9.18
N ASP A 61 0.10 8.73 9.14
CA ASP A 61 0.87 9.70 8.35
C ASP A 61 0.78 9.33 6.86
N LEU A 62 -0.30 9.79 6.21
CA LEU A 62 -0.55 9.54 4.79
C LEU A 62 0.55 10.09 3.87
N PRO A 63 1.11 11.30 4.09
CA PRO A 63 2.26 11.77 3.32
C PRO A 63 3.48 10.84 3.42
N ALA A 64 3.89 10.45 4.64
CA ALA A 64 5.04 9.56 4.83
C ALA A 64 4.80 8.19 4.21
N LEU A 65 3.57 7.67 4.34
CA LEU A 65 3.15 6.43 3.69
C LEU A 65 3.19 6.54 2.16
N GLY A 66 2.67 7.62 1.58
CA GLY A 66 2.73 7.88 0.14
C GLY A 66 4.16 7.86 -0.38
N SER A 67 5.08 8.57 0.28
CA SER A 67 6.50 8.56 -0.07
C SER A 67 7.17 7.20 0.06
N LEU A 68 6.74 6.36 1.01
CA LEU A 68 7.21 4.97 1.11
C LEU A 68 6.78 4.15 -0.12
N VAL A 69 5.50 4.24 -0.49
CA VAL A 69 4.94 3.51 -1.63
C VAL A 69 5.57 3.97 -2.95
N GLU A 70 5.83 5.26 -3.12
CA GLU A 70 6.54 5.81 -4.28
C GLU A 70 7.95 5.21 -4.41
N ARG A 71 8.73 5.19 -3.32
CA ARG A 71 10.06 4.56 -3.32
C ARG A 71 9.98 3.08 -3.70
N ASP A 72 8.97 2.37 -3.24
CA ASP A 72 8.79 0.96 -3.57
C ASP A 72 8.44 0.76 -5.03
N LEU A 73 7.55 1.59 -5.59
CA LEU A 73 7.24 1.59 -7.02
C LEU A 73 8.48 1.87 -7.87
N ASP A 74 9.32 2.83 -7.48
CA ASP A 74 10.56 3.12 -8.18
C ASP A 74 11.56 1.95 -8.09
N ARG A 75 11.62 1.25 -6.95
CA ARG A 75 12.40 0.01 -6.85
C ARG A 75 11.87 -1.05 -7.81
N VAL A 76 10.55 -1.32 -7.82
CA VAL A 76 9.90 -2.28 -8.71
C VAL A 76 10.19 -1.99 -10.18
N ARG A 77 10.11 -0.71 -10.59
CA ARG A 77 10.36 -0.27 -11.97
C ARG A 77 11.80 -0.52 -12.41
N ASN A 78 12.76 -0.45 -11.48
CA ASN A 78 14.19 -0.58 -11.75
C ASN A 78 14.74 -1.99 -11.51
N LEU A 79 13.90 -2.96 -11.14
CA LEU A 79 14.34 -4.33 -10.91
C LEU A 79 14.43 -5.14 -12.20
N ALA A 80 15.52 -5.89 -12.32
CA ALA A 80 15.62 -6.95 -13.30
C ALA A 80 14.52 -8.00 -13.04
N ALA A 81 13.92 -8.50 -14.12
CA ALA A 81 12.88 -9.53 -14.05
C ALA A 81 13.32 -10.72 -13.18
N GLY A 82 12.45 -11.15 -12.26
CA GLY A 82 12.71 -12.28 -11.36
C GLY A 82 13.41 -11.93 -10.05
N THR A 83 13.81 -10.68 -9.82
CA THR A 83 14.40 -10.28 -8.54
C THR A 83 13.30 -10.12 -7.48
N PRO A 84 13.37 -10.83 -6.33
CA PRO A 84 12.37 -10.70 -5.28
C PRO A 84 12.47 -9.32 -4.61
N LEU A 85 11.32 -8.67 -4.47
CA LEU A 85 11.18 -7.52 -3.58
C LEU A 85 10.66 -7.99 -2.24
N LEU A 86 11.51 -7.86 -1.23
CA LEU A 86 11.04 -7.89 0.14
C LEU A 86 10.49 -6.50 0.48
N PRO A 87 9.38 -6.41 1.21
CA PRO A 87 8.96 -5.14 1.79
C PRO A 87 10.12 -4.57 2.64
N PRO A 88 10.22 -3.24 2.78
CA PRO A 88 11.16 -2.67 3.73
C PRO A 88 10.91 -3.24 5.14
N ALA A 89 11.95 -3.76 5.78
CA ALA A 89 11.88 -4.27 7.14
C ALA A 89 11.88 -3.14 8.18
N PRO A 90 11.17 -3.31 9.32
CA PRO A 90 9.74 -3.51 9.40
C PRO A 90 8.96 -2.20 9.24
N TRP A 91 7.68 -2.31 8.90
CA TRP A 91 6.71 -1.22 8.99
C TRP A 91 6.78 -0.55 10.38
N PRO A 92 6.76 0.78 10.51
CA PRO A 92 6.66 1.41 11.81
C PRO A 92 5.34 0.97 12.44
N LEU A 93 5.41 0.08 13.43
CA LEU A 93 4.30 -0.12 14.34
C LEU A 93 4.04 1.21 15.05
N PRO A 94 2.78 1.59 15.30
CA PRO A 94 2.52 2.70 16.20
C PRO A 94 3.28 2.44 17.51
N ARG A 95 4.03 3.44 17.98
CA ARG A 95 4.65 3.35 19.31
C ARG A 95 3.49 3.28 20.32
N ALA A 96 3.48 2.22 21.11
CA ALA A 96 2.59 2.07 22.25
C ALA A 96 2.82 3.17 23.29
#